data_AF-A0A7N0UXG8-F1
#
_entry.id   AF-A0A7N0UXG8-F1
#
_cell.length_a   1.000
_cell.length_b   1.000
_cell.length_c   1.000
_cell.angle_alpha   90.00
_cell.angle_beta   90.00
_cell.angle_gamma   90.00
#
_symmetry.space_group_name_H-M   'P 1'
#
loop_
_entity.id
_entity.type
_entity.pdbx_description
1 polymer ?
#
loop_
_entity_poly.entity_id
_entity_poly.type
_entity_poly.pdbx_seq_one_letter_code
_entity_poly.pdbx_strand_id
1 'polypeptide(L)'
;MAELDAFKEAKCVKVNPDSPQKQVRFLTLTGEKKLLTPQPRLRTGFFSVLDIHTIPPNAINEACTSVGVAKYGKPIGLDERLKVDLIVIGSVAVDPRTGARLGKGEGFAEIEYGMLRHMGAVDDSVLVVTSVHDQQLVDDIPSEKLLIHDVPVDIVCTPTQVIFTNTQIPKPQGIYWDKLSPEKLGQIRILRQLKTQIERESGQKLPCGPSEKLPPTAQRNR
;
A
#
# COMPACT_ATOMS: atom_id res chain seq x y z
N MET A 1 -1.03 -0.13 -17.42
CA MET A 1 -0.53 0.81 -16.40
C MET A 1 -0.05 2.11 -17.02
N ALA A 2 1.04 2.14 -17.81
CA ALA A 2 1.58 3.39 -18.39
C ALA A 2 0.54 4.16 -19.23
N GLU A 3 -0.37 3.45 -19.89
CA GLU A 3 -1.42 4.06 -20.71
C GLU A 3 -2.65 4.55 -19.94
N LEU A 4 -2.78 4.23 -18.65
CA LEU A 4 -3.92 4.61 -17.84
C LEU A 4 -3.87 6.10 -17.51
N ASP A 5 -4.94 6.84 -17.80
CA ASP A 5 -4.98 8.30 -17.60
C ASP A 5 -4.71 8.69 -16.14
N ALA A 6 -5.32 7.98 -15.18
CA ALA A 6 -5.07 8.17 -13.75
C ALA A 6 -3.57 8.01 -13.39
N PHE A 7 -2.83 7.16 -14.09
CA PHE A 7 -1.38 7.02 -13.91
C PHE A 7 -0.61 8.14 -14.61
N LYS A 8 -1.01 8.53 -15.83
CA LYS A 8 -0.39 9.63 -16.58
C LYS A 8 -0.48 10.95 -15.81
N GLU A 9 -1.63 11.24 -15.22
CA GLU A 9 -1.91 12.49 -14.48
C GLU A 9 -1.31 12.53 -13.07
N ALA A 10 -1.11 11.37 -12.44
CA ALA A 10 -0.56 11.28 -11.09
C ALA A 10 0.85 11.88 -10.99
N LYS A 11 1.11 12.66 -9.94
CA LYS A 11 2.43 13.23 -9.62
C LYS A 11 3.14 12.43 -8.52
N CYS A 12 2.37 11.83 -7.63
CA CYS A 12 2.85 10.96 -6.56
C CYS A 12 2.09 9.63 -6.60
N VAL A 13 2.81 8.53 -6.83
CA VAL A 13 2.23 7.18 -6.91
C VAL A 13 2.78 6.32 -5.80
N LYS A 14 1.88 5.74 -4.99
CA LYS A 14 2.25 4.71 -4.01
C LYS A 14 2.29 3.35 -4.67
N VAL A 15 3.39 2.61 -4.56
CA VAL A 15 3.53 1.27 -5.15
C VAL A 15 4.07 0.30 -4.10
N ASN A 16 3.52 -0.91 -3.99
CA ASN A 16 4.02 -1.91 -3.03
C ASN A 16 5.45 -2.36 -3.40
N PRO A 17 6.26 -2.88 -2.45
CA PRO A 17 7.66 -3.20 -2.68
C PRO A 17 7.88 -4.57 -3.36
N ASP A 18 6.82 -5.36 -3.58
CA ASP A 18 6.92 -6.71 -4.13
C ASP A 18 7.50 -6.73 -5.56
N SER A 19 8.19 -7.82 -5.89
CA SER A 19 8.86 -8.00 -7.19
C SER A 19 7.93 -7.86 -8.40
N PRO A 20 6.68 -8.38 -8.40
CA PRO A 20 5.76 -8.20 -9.54
C PRO A 20 5.47 -6.74 -9.88
N GLN A 21 5.60 -5.82 -8.92
CA GLN A 21 5.36 -4.39 -9.13
C GLN A 21 6.63 -3.58 -9.42
N LYS A 22 7.79 -4.24 -9.59
CA LYS A 22 9.06 -3.55 -9.92
C LYS A 22 8.93 -2.70 -11.17
N GLN A 23 8.26 -3.20 -12.21
CA GLN A 23 8.08 -2.45 -13.45
C GLN A 23 7.20 -1.21 -13.25
N VAL A 24 6.19 -1.27 -12.38
CA VAL A 24 5.36 -0.10 -12.07
C VAL A 24 6.18 0.98 -11.35
N ARG A 25 7.06 0.58 -10.42
CA ARG A 25 8.01 1.51 -9.79
C ARG A 25 8.96 2.15 -10.81
N PHE A 26 9.45 1.36 -11.76
CA PHE A 26 10.29 1.85 -12.85
C PHE A 26 9.56 2.88 -13.72
N LEU A 27 8.33 2.58 -14.15
CA LEU A 27 7.48 3.49 -14.91
C LEU A 27 7.15 4.77 -14.12
N THR A 28 7.00 4.66 -12.80
CA THR A 28 6.75 5.81 -11.93
C THR A 28 7.95 6.76 -11.95
N LEU A 29 9.16 6.24 -11.71
CA LEU A 29 10.38 7.06 -11.69
C LEU A 29 10.71 7.63 -13.07
N THR A 30 10.68 6.81 -14.12
CA THR A 30 10.99 7.24 -15.49
C THR A 30 9.94 8.18 -16.09
N GLY A 31 8.71 8.15 -15.57
CA GLY A 31 7.69 9.16 -15.84
C GLY A 31 7.84 10.45 -15.03
N GLU A 32 8.99 10.65 -14.36
CA GLU A 32 9.32 11.81 -13.52
C GLU A 32 8.29 12.06 -12.39
N LYS A 33 7.71 10.98 -11.86
CA LYS A 33 6.77 11.01 -10.74
C LYS A 33 7.49 10.69 -9.44
N LYS A 34 6.98 11.22 -8.33
CA LYS A 34 7.40 10.78 -7.00
C LYS A 34 6.90 9.37 -6.75
N LEU A 35 7.83 8.47 -6.43
CA LEU A 35 7.50 7.11 -6.03
C LEU A 35 7.45 7.04 -4.51
N LEU A 36 6.27 6.74 -3.96
CA LEU A 36 6.10 6.41 -2.56
C LEU A 36 6.06 4.88 -2.41
N THR A 37 6.95 4.31 -1.60
CA THR A 37 7.02 2.85 -1.43
C THR A 37 7.20 2.48 0.04
N PRO A 38 6.46 1.49 0.56
CA PRO A 38 6.61 1.06 1.95
C PRO A 38 8.05 0.58 2.20
N GLN A 39 8.59 0.90 3.38
CA GLN A 39 9.83 0.26 3.79
C GLN A 39 9.57 -1.21 4.14
N PRO A 40 10.54 -2.12 3.91
CA PRO A 40 10.34 -3.53 4.16
C PRO A 40 9.75 -3.82 5.54
N ARG A 41 8.52 -4.36 5.54
CA ARG A 41 7.75 -4.77 6.74
C ARG A 41 7.51 -3.66 7.77
N LEU A 42 7.62 -2.39 7.37
CA LEU A 42 7.45 -1.23 8.26
C LEU A 42 8.34 -1.28 9.53
N ARG A 43 9.45 -2.02 9.47
CA ARG A 43 10.33 -2.26 10.64
C ARG A 43 11.27 -1.10 10.93
N THR A 44 11.76 -0.47 9.87
CA THR A 44 12.77 0.60 9.94
C THR A 44 12.20 2.00 9.68
N GLY A 45 10.97 2.08 9.16
CA GLY A 45 10.29 3.34 8.86
C GLY A 45 8.95 3.09 8.17
N PHE A 46 8.24 4.18 7.86
CA PHE A 46 6.90 4.16 7.30
C PHE A 46 6.94 3.92 5.77
N PHE A 47 7.27 4.97 5.02
CA PHE A 47 7.51 4.91 3.59
C PHE A 47 8.86 5.52 3.26
N SER A 48 9.34 5.24 2.05
CA SER A 48 10.38 6.01 1.40
C SER A 48 9.81 6.71 0.18
N VAL A 49 10.21 7.96 -0.02
CA VAL A 49 9.96 8.73 -1.24
C VAL A 49 11.22 8.68 -2.11
N LEU A 50 11.03 8.34 -3.38
CA LEU A 50 12.06 8.36 -4.40
C LEU A 50 11.69 9.37 -5.49
N ASP A 51 12.69 10.09 -5.97
CA ASP A 51 12.60 11.05 -7.05
C ASP A 51 13.74 10.77 -8.03
N ILE A 52 13.43 10.70 -9.33
CA ILE A 52 14.41 10.34 -10.36
C ILE A 52 15.62 11.29 -10.39
N HIS A 53 15.46 12.57 -10.04
CA HIS A 53 16.55 13.53 -10.02
C HIS A 53 17.54 13.33 -8.86
N THR A 54 17.17 12.52 -7.88
CA THR A 54 18.03 12.16 -6.74
C THR A 54 18.78 10.84 -6.95
N ILE A 55 18.49 10.14 -8.05
CA ILE A 55 19.00 8.79 -8.35
C ILE A 55 19.98 8.87 -9.52
N PRO A 56 21.18 8.28 -9.43
CA PRO A 56 22.07 8.17 -10.57
C PRO A 56 21.39 7.46 -11.76
N PRO A 57 21.53 7.93 -13.02
CA PRO A 57 20.82 7.35 -14.16
C PRO A 57 21.02 5.84 -14.35
N ASN A 58 22.23 5.34 -14.05
CA ASN A 58 22.56 3.91 -14.10
C ASN A 58 21.98 3.09 -12.94
N ALA A 59 21.38 3.73 -11.92
CA ALA A 59 20.87 3.10 -10.71
C ALA A 59 19.33 3.00 -10.67
N ILE A 60 18.59 3.52 -11.66
CA ILE A 60 17.11 3.54 -11.67
C ILE A 60 16.52 2.13 -11.46
N ASN A 61 17.08 1.12 -12.14
CA ASN A 61 16.64 -0.27 -12.00
C ASN A 61 16.89 -0.85 -10.60
N GLU A 62 18.00 -0.47 -9.96
CA GLU A 62 18.32 -0.84 -8.58
C GLU A 62 17.35 -0.16 -7.61
N ALA A 63 17.10 1.14 -7.79
CA ALA A 63 16.17 1.95 -6.99
C ALA A 63 14.74 1.40 -6.97
N CYS A 64 14.34 0.63 -7.99
CA CYS A 64 13.05 -0.06 -8.03
C CYS A 64 13.01 -1.37 -7.21
N THR A 65 14.08 -1.78 -6.55
CA THR A 65 14.12 -2.97 -5.68
C THR A 65 13.99 -2.59 -4.20
N SER A 66 13.61 -3.52 -3.32
CA SER A 66 13.55 -3.24 -1.88
C SER A 66 14.88 -2.75 -1.31
N VAL A 67 16.02 -3.21 -1.85
CA VAL A 67 17.36 -2.80 -1.44
C VAL A 67 17.66 -1.38 -1.93
N GLY A 68 17.38 -1.09 -3.21
CA GLY A 68 17.58 0.25 -3.76
C GLY A 68 16.68 1.30 -3.14
N VAL A 69 15.43 0.94 -2.79
CA VAL A 69 14.53 1.82 -2.03
C VAL A 69 15.14 2.24 -0.70
N ALA A 70 15.79 1.32 0.02
CA ALA A 70 16.46 1.64 1.29
C ALA A 70 17.72 2.49 1.09
N LYS A 71 18.39 2.37 -0.06
CA LYS A 71 19.63 3.07 -0.40
C LYS A 71 19.40 4.48 -0.94
N TYR A 72 18.42 4.65 -1.83
CA TYR A 72 18.18 5.89 -2.57
C TYR A 72 16.94 6.66 -2.10
N GLY A 73 16.03 6.01 -1.37
CA GLY A 73 14.80 6.65 -0.91
C GLY A 73 14.99 7.48 0.35
N LYS A 74 14.36 8.66 0.37
CA LYS A 74 14.23 9.49 1.57
C LYS A 74 13.14 8.88 2.47
N PRO A 75 13.45 8.43 3.69
CA PRO A 75 12.42 7.96 4.62
C PRO A 75 11.52 9.13 5.04
N ILE A 76 10.23 8.86 5.18
CA ILE A 76 9.26 9.82 5.70
C ILE A 76 8.63 9.34 7.01
N GLY A 77 8.28 10.28 7.88
CA GLY A 77 7.61 10.05 9.15
C GLY A 77 6.10 10.30 9.09
N LEU A 78 5.43 10.17 10.23
CA LEU A 78 3.98 10.40 10.38
C LEU A 78 3.60 11.89 10.22
N ASP A 79 4.53 12.80 10.51
CA ASP A 79 4.28 14.25 10.44
C ASP A 79 4.56 14.85 9.04
N GLU A 80 5.04 14.04 8.08
CA GLU A 80 5.35 14.52 6.73
C GLU A 80 4.04 14.83 5.99
N ARG A 81 3.92 16.05 5.46
CA ARG A 81 2.79 16.43 4.61
C ARG A 81 3.04 15.98 3.19
N LEU A 82 2.27 15.00 2.74
CA LEU A 82 2.30 14.50 1.37
C LEU A 82 0.90 14.24 0.85
N LYS A 83 0.76 14.28 -0.47
CA LYS A 83 -0.45 13.88 -1.20
C LYS A 83 -0.09 12.70 -2.09
N VAL A 84 -0.89 11.65 -2.06
CA VAL A 84 -0.81 10.51 -2.98
C VAL A 84 -1.94 10.66 -3.99
N ASP A 85 -1.61 10.64 -5.28
CA ASP A 85 -2.59 10.80 -6.34
C ASP A 85 -3.12 9.44 -6.85
N LEU A 86 -2.32 8.38 -6.68
CA LEU A 86 -2.67 7.03 -7.11
C LEU A 86 -2.02 5.97 -6.20
N ILE A 87 -2.77 4.93 -5.85
CA ILE A 87 -2.24 3.76 -5.15
C ILE A 87 -2.20 2.58 -6.10
N VAL A 88 -1.06 1.92 -6.19
CA VAL A 88 -0.90 0.62 -6.85
C VAL A 88 -0.66 -0.45 -5.79
N ILE A 89 -1.65 -1.33 -5.62
CA ILE A 89 -1.68 -2.36 -4.58
C ILE A 89 -1.47 -3.75 -5.17
N GLY A 90 -0.74 -4.62 -4.46
CA GLY A 90 -0.54 -6.01 -4.88
C GLY A 90 -1.77 -6.87 -4.57
N SER A 91 -2.08 -7.83 -5.43
CA SER A 91 -3.22 -8.76 -5.24
C SER A 91 -2.84 -10.18 -5.69
N VAL A 92 -3.37 -11.17 -4.98
CA VAL A 92 -3.30 -12.60 -5.32
C VAL A 92 -4.46 -12.97 -6.23
N ALA A 93 -5.66 -12.49 -5.91
CA ALA A 93 -6.86 -12.64 -6.72
C ALA A 93 -7.73 -11.39 -6.62
N VAL A 94 -8.51 -11.09 -7.66
CA VAL A 94 -9.38 -9.92 -7.74
C VAL A 94 -10.68 -10.29 -8.41
N ASP A 95 -11.79 -9.85 -7.85
CA ASP A 95 -13.09 -9.90 -8.51
C ASP A 95 -13.27 -8.63 -9.35
N PRO A 96 -13.30 -8.76 -10.69
CA PRO A 96 -13.39 -7.62 -11.59
C PRO A 96 -14.76 -6.91 -11.54
N ARG A 97 -15.81 -7.57 -11.02
CA ARG A 97 -17.18 -7.02 -10.96
C ARG A 97 -17.39 -6.22 -9.69
N THR A 98 -16.80 -6.64 -8.58
CA THR A 98 -16.99 -6.00 -7.27
C THR A 98 -15.81 -5.14 -6.85
N GLY A 99 -14.61 -5.37 -7.40
CA GLY A 99 -13.36 -4.78 -6.91
C GLY A 99 -12.86 -5.38 -5.59
N ALA A 100 -13.50 -6.46 -5.10
CA ALA A 100 -12.98 -7.22 -3.98
C ALA A 100 -11.64 -7.87 -4.38
N ARG A 101 -10.69 -7.93 -3.44
CA ARG A 101 -9.39 -8.54 -3.70
C ARG A 101 -8.89 -9.36 -2.52
N LEU A 102 -8.07 -10.35 -2.82
CA LEU A 102 -7.31 -11.11 -1.84
C LEU A 102 -5.84 -10.70 -1.91
N GLY A 103 -5.30 -10.26 -0.76
CA GLY A 103 -3.87 -10.01 -0.59
C GLY A 103 -3.12 -11.29 -0.19
N LYS A 104 -1.87 -11.13 0.25
CA LYS A 104 -1.05 -12.24 0.78
C LYS A 104 -1.43 -12.68 2.20
N GLY A 105 -2.42 -12.03 2.81
CA GLY A 105 -2.89 -12.34 4.16
C GLY A 105 -2.07 -11.71 5.30
N GLU A 106 -1.01 -10.95 5.01
CA GLU A 106 -0.22 -10.31 6.06
C GLU A 106 -0.81 -8.97 6.56
N GLY A 107 -1.84 -8.40 5.92
CA GLY A 107 -2.49 -7.16 6.38
C GLY A 107 -1.64 -5.87 6.29
N PHE A 108 -0.43 -5.92 5.73
CA PHE A 108 0.45 -4.75 5.66
C PHE A 108 -0.11 -3.65 4.75
N ALA A 109 -0.70 -4.02 3.60
CA ALA A 109 -1.20 -3.05 2.64
C ALA A 109 -2.41 -2.28 3.19
N GLU A 110 -3.24 -2.95 3.98
CA GLU A 110 -4.40 -2.38 4.67
C GLU A 110 -3.94 -1.41 5.78
N ILE A 111 -2.93 -1.79 6.56
CA ILE A 111 -2.33 -0.92 7.58
C ILE A 111 -1.66 0.31 6.94
N GLU A 112 -0.91 0.12 5.85
CA GLU A 112 -0.30 1.20 5.06
C GLU A 112 -1.35 2.20 4.57
N TYR A 113 -2.46 1.70 4.03
CA TYR A 113 -3.57 2.54 3.59
C TYR A 113 -4.19 3.30 4.76
N GLY A 114 -4.49 2.62 5.88
CA GLY A 114 -5.05 3.24 7.07
C GLY A 114 -4.18 4.36 7.65
N MET A 115 -2.85 4.18 7.64
CA MET A 115 -1.89 5.21 8.04
C MET A 115 -1.87 6.40 7.08
N LEU A 116 -1.87 6.16 5.75
CA LEU A 116 -1.96 7.25 4.76
C LEU A 116 -3.27 8.04 4.91
N ARG A 117 -4.38 7.34 5.20
CA ARG A 117 -5.69 7.97 5.45
C ARG A 117 -5.66 8.82 6.72
N HIS A 118 -5.05 8.32 7.79
CA HIS A 118 -4.85 9.09 9.02
C HIS A 118 -4.03 10.37 8.80
N MET A 119 -2.98 10.29 7.99
CA MET A 119 -2.14 11.45 7.66
C MET A 119 -2.80 12.46 6.71
N GLY A 120 -4.02 12.20 6.24
CA GLY A 120 -4.67 13.00 5.21
C GLY A 120 -3.98 12.94 3.85
N ALA A 121 -3.11 11.95 3.63
CA ALA A 121 -2.36 11.78 2.38
C ALA A 121 -3.20 11.14 1.28
N VAL A 122 -4.27 10.43 1.65
CA VAL A 122 -5.27 9.83 0.75
C VAL A 122 -6.68 10.10 1.28
N ASP A 123 -7.62 10.24 0.35
CA ASP A 123 -9.05 10.31 0.61
C ASP A 123 -9.80 9.33 -0.33
N ASP A 124 -11.15 9.36 -0.34
CA ASP A 124 -11.94 8.39 -1.13
C ASP A 124 -11.81 8.61 -2.65
N SER A 125 -11.36 9.80 -3.07
CA SER A 125 -11.15 10.14 -4.48
C SER A 125 -9.87 9.53 -5.05
N VAL A 126 -8.91 9.15 -4.19
CA VAL A 126 -7.65 8.53 -4.64
C VAL A 126 -7.92 7.13 -5.17
N LEU A 127 -7.64 6.92 -6.46
CA LEU A 127 -7.87 5.62 -7.11
C LEU A 127 -6.87 4.56 -6.62
N VAL A 128 -7.39 3.36 -6.40
CA VAL A 128 -6.65 2.15 -6.04
C VAL A 128 -6.62 1.22 -7.25
N VAL A 129 -5.42 1.01 -7.79
CA VAL A 129 -5.17 0.20 -8.98
C VAL A 129 -4.42 -1.06 -8.60
N THR A 130 -4.72 -2.17 -9.27
CA THR A 130 -3.92 -3.40 -9.16
C THR A 130 -3.48 -3.86 -10.54
N SER A 131 -2.34 -4.55 -10.58
CA SER A 131 -1.85 -5.22 -11.78
C SER A 131 -1.75 -6.71 -11.50
N VAL A 132 -2.51 -7.52 -12.23
CA VAL A 132 -2.61 -8.97 -12.05
C VAL A 132 -2.62 -9.67 -13.41
N HIS A 133 -2.31 -10.96 -13.44
CA HIS A 133 -2.53 -11.78 -14.62
C HIS A 133 -4.02 -12.08 -14.81
N ASP A 134 -4.46 -12.35 -16.04
CA ASP A 134 -5.87 -12.67 -16.34
C ASP A 134 -6.39 -13.87 -15.52
N GLN A 135 -5.52 -14.84 -15.21
CA GLN A 135 -5.84 -16.00 -14.35
C GLN A 135 -6.07 -15.67 -12.87
N GLN A 136 -5.73 -14.46 -12.44
CA GLN A 136 -5.98 -13.98 -11.08
C GLN A 136 -7.32 -13.22 -10.99
N LEU A 137 -8.04 -13.08 -12.11
CA LEU A 137 -9.42 -12.65 -12.10
C LEU A 137 -10.30 -13.83 -11.69
N VAL A 138 -11.10 -13.64 -10.65
CA VAL A 138 -12.01 -14.65 -10.09
C VAL A 138 -13.39 -14.05 -9.91
N ASP A 139 -14.44 -14.84 -9.79
CA ASP A 139 -15.82 -14.38 -9.65
C ASP A 139 -16.49 -14.83 -8.34
N ASP A 140 -15.69 -15.33 -7.40
CA ASP A 140 -16.15 -16.00 -6.17
C ASP A 140 -15.56 -15.39 -4.89
N ILE A 141 -15.12 -14.12 -4.91
CA ILE A 141 -14.72 -13.41 -3.69
C ILE A 141 -15.98 -12.80 -3.03
N PRO A 142 -16.49 -13.37 -1.92
CA PRO A 142 -17.69 -12.87 -1.26
C PRO A 142 -17.42 -11.51 -0.60
N SER A 143 -17.93 -10.44 -1.21
CA SER A 143 -17.76 -9.06 -0.74
C SER A 143 -18.23 -8.85 0.71
N GLU A 144 -19.26 -9.60 1.14
CA GLU A 144 -19.82 -9.56 2.49
C GLU A 144 -18.90 -10.15 3.57
N LYS A 145 -17.85 -10.88 3.17
CA LYS A 145 -16.81 -11.39 4.07
C LYS A 145 -15.60 -10.48 4.14
N LEU A 146 -15.54 -9.41 3.33
CA LEU A 146 -14.49 -8.42 3.46
C LEU A 146 -14.60 -7.72 4.81
N LEU A 147 -13.44 -7.52 5.41
CA LEU A 147 -13.32 -6.79 6.65
C LEU A 147 -13.35 -5.29 6.35
N ILE A 148 -13.75 -4.49 7.34
CA ILE A 148 -13.84 -3.03 7.21
C ILE A 148 -12.51 -2.34 6.83
N HIS A 149 -11.39 -3.04 7.02
CA HIS A 149 -10.05 -2.55 6.68
C HIS A 149 -9.55 -3.05 5.31
N ASP A 150 -10.28 -3.94 4.64
CA ASP A 150 -9.90 -4.43 3.31
C ASP A 150 -10.04 -3.30 2.29
N VAL A 151 -8.95 -3.01 1.59
CA VAL A 151 -8.94 -1.94 0.57
C VAL A 151 -9.40 -2.53 -0.77
N PRO A 152 -10.57 -2.11 -1.31
CA PRO A 152 -11.02 -2.55 -2.63
C PRO A 152 -10.17 -1.92 -3.74
N VAL A 153 -10.32 -2.43 -4.97
CA VAL A 153 -9.65 -1.87 -6.15
C VAL A 153 -10.67 -1.22 -7.07
N ASP A 154 -10.35 -0.01 -7.52
CA ASP A 154 -11.14 0.76 -8.48
C ASP A 154 -10.84 0.32 -9.91
N ILE A 155 -9.58 -0.04 -10.19
CA ILE A 155 -9.10 -0.38 -11.53
C ILE A 155 -8.21 -1.63 -11.49
N VAL A 156 -8.47 -2.56 -12.40
CA VAL A 156 -7.66 -3.77 -12.59
C VAL A 156 -6.98 -3.70 -13.95
N CYS A 157 -5.66 -3.76 -13.97
CA CYS A 157 -4.88 -3.89 -15.19
C CYS A 157 -4.39 -5.33 -15.36
N THR A 158 -4.74 -5.96 -16.49
CA THR A 158 -4.17 -7.24 -16.92
C THR A 158 -3.34 -7.06 -18.19
N PRO A 159 -2.59 -8.09 -18.64
CA PRO A 159 -1.95 -8.06 -19.96
C PRO A 159 -2.91 -7.82 -21.12
N THR A 160 -4.19 -8.21 -21.00
CA THR A 160 -5.15 -8.15 -22.12
C THR A 160 -6.14 -6.99 -22.03
N GLN A 161 -6.39 -6.45 -20.84
CA GLN A 161 -7.45 -5.46 -20.65
C GLN A 161 -7.25 -4.56 -19.41
N VAL A 162 -8.02 -3.48 -19.38
CA VAL A 162 -8.18 -2.59 -18.22
C VAL A 162 -9.65 -2.63 -17.83
N ILE A 163 -9.93 -2.95 -16.57
CA ILE A 163 -11.28 -3.10 -16.03
C ILE A 163 -11.50 -2.03 -14.96
N PHE A 164 -12.58 -1.26 -15.09
CA PHE A 164 -13.05 -0.33 -14.07
C PHE A 164 -14.15 -1.03 -13.27
N THR A 165 -13.90 -1.30 -11.99
CA THR A 165 -14.79 -2.13 -11.17
C THR A 165 -16.05 -1.39 -10.75
N ASN A 166 -16.00 -0.05 -10.73
CA ASN A 166 -17.05 0.81 -10.16
C ASN A 166 -17.49 0.31 -8.78
N THR A 167 -16.52 -0.15 -7.99
CA THR A 167 -16.73 -0.80 -6.71
C THR A 167 -17.63 0.03 -5.79
N GLN A 168 -18.60 -0.64 -5.19
CA GLN A 168 -19.46 -0.06 -4.15
C GLN A 168 -18.93 -0.36 -2.75
N ILE A 169 -17.80 -1.08 -2.66
CA ILE A 169 -17.16 -1.43 -1.39
C ILE A 169 -16.49 -0.15 -0.88
N PRO A 170 -16.81 0.30 0.35
CA PRO A 170 -16.23 1.53 0.88
C PRO A 170 -14.74 1.35 1.15
N LYS A 171 -13.96 2.39 0.88
CA LYS A 171 -12.55 2.43 1.27
C LYS A 171 -12.43 2.61 2.80
N PRO A 172 -11.41 2.01 3.44
CA PRO A 172 -11.15 2.20 4.87
C PRO A 172 -11.05 3.68 5.26
N GLN A 173 -11.58 4.05 6.42
CA GLN A 173 -11.58 5.46 6.87
C GLN A 173 -10.39 5.81 7.77
N GLY A 174 -9.48 4.86 8.00
CA GLY A 174 -8.31 5.03 8.84
C GLY A 174 -7.85 3.70 9.40
N ILE A 175 -7.32 3.74 10.63
CA ILE A 175 -6.83 2.57 11.34
C ILE A 175 -7.90 2.08 12.31
N TYR A 176 -8.26 0.80 12.20
CA TYR A 176 -9.20 0.13 13.10
C TYR A 176 -8.42 -0.54 14.24
N TRP A 177 -8.15 0.22 15.31
CA TRP A 177 -7.31 -0.21 16.44
C TRP A 177 -7.85 -1.45 17.17
N ASP A 178 -9.17 -1.61 17.21
CA ASP A 178 -9.87 -2.79 17.77
C ASP A 178 -9.72 -4.05 16.91
N LYS A 179 -9.13 -3.94 15.71
CA LYS A 179 -8.81 -5.07 14.82
C LYS A 179 -7.33 -5.41 14.80
N LEU A 180 -6.49 -4.61 15.45
CA LEU A 180 -5.04 -4.83 15.50
C LEU A 180 -4.65 -5.62 16.74
N SER A 181 -4.12 -6.82 16.54
CA SER A 181 -3.63 -7.66 17.63
C SER A 181 -2.42 -7.03 18.35
N PRO A 182 -2.19 -7.36 19.64
CA PRO A 182 -0.97 -6.99 20.35
C PRO A 182 0.29 -7.43 19.63
N GLU A 183 0.28 -8.61 19.00
CA GLU A 183 1.40 -9.17 18.26
C GLU A 183 1.72 -8.34 17.01
N LYS A 184 0.69 -7.91 16.27
CA LYS A 184 0.84 -7.04 15.08
C LYS A 184 1.39 -5.68 15.46
N LEU A 185 0.86 -5.08 16.52
CA LEU A 185 1.39 -3.84 17.10
C LEU A 185 2.85 -4.03 17.55
N GLY A 186 3.18 -5.17 18.16
CA GLY A 186 4.53 -5.56 18.54
C GLY A 186 5.51 -5.71 17.36
N GLN A 187 5.00 -6.08 16.17
CA GLN A 187 5.82 -6.22 14.96
C GLN A 187 6.11 -4.88 14.26
N ILE A 188 5.19 -3.92 14.32
CA ILE A 188 5.23 -2.69 13.51
C ILE A 188 5.52 -1.47 14.39
N ARG A 189 6.78 -1.01 14.39
CA ARG A 189 7.24 0.10 15.24
C ARG A 189 6.46 1.39 14.99
N ILE A 190 6.27 1.75 13.71
CA ILE A 190 5.61 3.02 13.34
C ILE A 190 4.16 3.06 13.81
N LEU A 191 3.47 1.92 13.77
CA LEU A 191 2.09 1.79 14.21
C LEU A 191 1.96 1.98 15.73
N ARG A 192 2.93 1.52 16.51
CA ARG A 192 3.00 1.83 17.96
C ARG A 192 3.24 3.30 18.22
N GLN A 193 4.16 3.92 17.49
CA GLN A 193 4.44 5.35 17.62
C GLN A 193 3.18 6.17 17.36
N LEU A 194 2.47 5.83 16.27
CA LEU A 194 1.20 6.45 15.92
C LEU A 194 0.14 6.24 17.02
N LYS A 195 -0.01 5.01 17.52
CA LYS A 195 -0.94 4.71 18.61
C LYS A 195 -0.64 5.57 19.84
N THR A 196 0.60 5.60 20.30
CA THR A 196 1.03 6.39 21.46
C THR A 196 0.82 7.89 21.24
N GLN A 197 1.06 8.40 20.03
CA GLN A 197 0.81 9.79 19.69
C GLN A 197 -0.68 10.14 19.83
N ILE A 198 -1.57 9.34 19.24
CA ILE A 198 -3.03 9.57 19.32
C ILE A 198 -3.53 9.45 20.76
N GLU A 199 -3.06 8.46 21.53
CA GLU A 199 -3.45 8.29 22.94
C GLU A 199 -3.01 9.49 23.79
N ARG A 200 -1.84 10.06 23.50
CA ARG A 200 -1.34 11.26 24.17
C ARG A 200 -2.16 12.50 23.81
N GLU A 201 -2.50 12.66 22.54
CA GLU A 201 -3.27 13.82 22.05
C GLU A 201 -4.74 13.79 22.49
N SER A 202 -5.35 12.61 22.47
CA SER A 202 -6.76 12.42 22.88
C SER A 202 -6.95 12.27 24.39
N GLY A 203 -5.90 11.92 25.14
CA GLY A 203 -5.97 11.57 26.56
C GLY A 203 -6.68 10.24 26.83
N GLN A 204 -6.99 9.45 25.81
CA GLN A 204 -7.72 8.18 25.91
C GLN A 204 -6.87 7.04 25.38
N LYS A 205 -6.95 5.87 26.04
CA LYS A 205 -6.33 4.66 25.51
C LYS A 205 -7.12 4.13 24.32
N LEU A 206 -6.41 3.81 23.24
CA LEU A 206 -7.02 3.23 22.06
C LEU A 206 -7.23 1.73 22.26
N PRO A 207 -8.32 1.16 21.70
CA PRO A 207 -8.60 -0.26 21.82
C PRO A 207 -7.50 -1.11 21.16
N CYS A 208 -7.53 -2.39 21.46
CA CYS A 208 -6.65 -3.40 20.86
C CYS A 208 -7.50 -4.59 20.47
N GLY A 209 -7.21 -5.18 19.32
CA GLY A 209 -7.85 -6.40 18.87
C GLY A 209 -7.44 -7.63 19.67
N PRO A 210 -8.10 -8.77 19.42
CA PRO A 210 -7.74 -10.05 20.03
C PRO A 210 -6.32 -10.47 19.62
N SER A 211 -5.71 -11.33 20.45
CA SER A 211 -4.42 -11.97 20.12
C SER A 211 -4.55 -12.82 18.85
N GLU A 212 -3.52 -12.80 18.03
CA GLU A 212 -3.48 -13.61 16.81
C GLU A 212 -2.16 -14.37 16.66
N LYS A 213 -2.23 -15.53 16.00
CA LYS A 213 -1.04 -16.26 15.58
C LYS A 213 -0.56 -15.69 14.25
N LEU A 214 0.46 -14.82 14.30
CA LEU A 214 1.05 -14.27 13.10
C LEU A 214 1.68 -15.36 12.23
N PRO A 215 1.57 -15.27 10.89
CA PRO A 215 2.28 -16.16 10.00
C PRO A 215 3.80 -16.01 10.18
N PRO A 216 4.58 -17.08 10.00
CA PRO A 216 6.03 -17.01 10.10
C PRO A 216 6.57 -16.00 9.10
N THR A 217 7.31 -14.99 9.56
CA THR A 217 7.95 -14.05 8.63
C THR A 217 8.94 -14.81 7.75
N ALA A 218 8.71 -14.79 6.43
CA ALA A 218 9.63 -15.40 5.47
C ALA A 218 11.08 -14.95 5.76
N GLN A 219 11.98 -15.90 6.00
CA GLN A 219 13.40 -15.57 6.12
C GLN A 219 13.89 -15.16 4.73
N ARG A 220 14.31 -13.91 4.57
CA ARG A 220 15.13 -13.52 3.43
C ARG A 220 16.57 -13.67 3.87
N ASN A 221 17.28 -14.65 3.33
CA ASN A 221 18.73 -14.70 3.43
C ASN A 221 19.26 -13.39 2.85
N ARG A 222 20.03 -12.65 3.67
CA ARG A 222 20.71 -11.43 3.25
C ARG A 222 21.87 -11.77 2.34
#